data_AF-A0A957APX6-F1
#
_entry.id   AF-A0A957APX6-F1
#
_cell.length_a   1.000
_cell.length_b   1.000
_cell.length_c   1.000
_cell.angle_alpha   90.00
_cell.angle_beta   90.00
_cell.angle_gamma   90.00
#
_symmetry.space_group_name_H-M   'P 1'
#
loop_
_entity.id
_entity.type
_entity.pdbx_description
1 polymer ?
#
loop_
_entity_poly.entity_id
_entity_poly.type
_entity_poly.pdbx_seq_one_letter_code
_entity_poly.pdbx_strand_id
1 'polypeptide(L)'
;MLDKITLYMNLPLMLTHELCHYAVARLLRMRVKFHSHYVTFYPDDSSDRRVILVMLAPALFGFMVVLGLAMVAILSAEWLIIPAAVVLGVCWQLSCLSDLSDVYHFIRLGEWPAKIQQAPELPQTLADWLHQ
;
A
#
# COMPACT_ATOMS: atom_id res chain seq x y z
N MET A 1 16.22 14.42 -4.12
CA MET A 1 16.23 13.85 -5.49
C MET A 1 16.36 12.34 -5.36
N LEU A 2 15.26 11.59 -5.51
CA LEU A 2 15.36 10.16 -5.77
C LEU A 2 15.82 10.03 -7.23
N ASP A 3 16.91 9.32 -7.47
CA ASP A 3 17.41 9.11 -8.83
C ASP A 3 16.37 8.33 -9.66
N LYS A 4 16.25 8.61 -10.96
CA LYS A 4 15.19 8.03 -11.84
C LYS A 4 15.19 6.49 -11.78
N ILE A 5 16.36 5.90 -11.60
CA ILE A 5 16.55 4.45 -11.46
C ILE A 5 15.80 3.93 -10.22
N THR A 6 15.92 4.60 -9.08
CA THR A 6 15.24 4.22 -7.83
C THR A 6 13.72 4.30 -7.98
N LEU A 7 13.22 5.29 -8.72
CA LEU A 7 11.79 5.40 -9.03
C LEU A 7 11.29 4.21 -9.87
N TYR A 8 12.00 3.87 -10.96
CA TYR A 8 11.61 2.74 -11.81
C TYR A 8 11.73 1.38 -11.10
N MET A 9 12.73 1.21 -10.23
CA MET A 9 12.89 0.00 -9.43
C MET A 9 11.77 -0.17 -8.40
N ASN A 10 11.25 0.92 -7.84
CA ASN A 10 10.17 0.89 -6.85
C ASN A 10 8.77 0.93 -7.49
N LEU A 11 8.64 1.24 -8.77
CA LEU A 11 7.35 1.37 -9.45
C LEU A 11 6.50 0.09 -9.35
N PRO A 12 7.03 -1.15 -9.55
CA PRO A 12 6.23 -2.36 -9.40
C PRO A 12 5.73 -2.55 -7.96
N LEU A 13 6.56 -2.22 -6.97
CA LEU A 13 6.21 -2.31 -5.56
C LEU A 13 5.05 -1.36 -5.24
N MET A 14 5.19 -0.09 -5.63
CA MET A 14 4.17 0.94 -5.42
C MET A 14 2.87 0.62 -6.16
N LEU A 15 2.94 0.19 -7.43
CA LEU A 15 1.74 -0.21 -8.17
C LEU A 15 1.03 -1.39 -7.50
N THR A 16 1.76 -2.39 -7.04
CA THR A 16 1.18 -3.55 -6.36
C THR A 16 0.55 -3.16 -5.02
N HIS A 17 1.21 -2.25 -4.28
CA HIS A 17 0.71 -1.68 -3.04
C HIS A 17 -0.64 -0.99 -3.26
N GLU A 18 -0.69 -0.08 -4.22
CA GLU A 18 -1.92 0.65 -4.58
C GLU A 18 -3.01 -0.27 -5.14
N LEU A 19 -2.65 -1.31 -5.90
CA LEU A 19 -3.61 -2.30 -6.40
C LEU A 19 -4.28 -3.05 -5.26
N CYS A 20 -3.58 -3.32 -4.14
CA CYS A 20 -4.18 -3.93 -2.97
C CYS A 20 -5.25 -3.04 -2.35
N HIS A 21 -4.98 -1.75 -2.17
CA HIS A 21 -5.97 -0.78 -1.72
C HIS A 21 -7.18 -0.74 -2.65
N TYR A 22 -6.94 -0.63 -3.95
CA TYR A 22 -7.99 -0.59 -4.96
C TYR A 22 -8.88 -1.84 -4.92
N ALA A 23 -8.27 -3.03 -4.91
CA ALA A 23 -8.99 -4.29 -4.91
C ALA A 23 -9.89 -4.42 -3.68
N VAL A 24 -9.37 -4.14 -2.48
CA VAL A 24 -10.17 -4.22 -1.25
C VAL A 24 -11.25 -3.14 -1.19
N ALA A 25 -10.96 -1.92 -1.64
CA ALA A 25 -11.98 -0.87 -1.73
C ALA A 25 -13.13 -1.28 -2.66
N ARG A 26 -12.84 -1.90 -3.82
CA ARG A 26 -13.86 -2.44 -4.73
C ARG A 26 -14.66 -3.58 -4.11
N LEU A 27 -14.01 -4.51 -3.41
CA LEU A 27 -14.67 -5.61 -2.71
C LEU A 27 -15.64 -5.11 -1.64
N LEU A 28 -15.27 -4.04 -0.92
CA LEU A 28 -16.10 -3.38 0.08
C LEU A 28 -17.15 -2.42 -0.52
N ARG A 29 -17.25 -2.39 -1.86
CA ARG A 29 -18.16 -1.54 -2.65
C ARG A 29 -17.96 -0.04 -2.42
N MET A 30 -16.76 0.37 -2.03
CA MET A 30 -16.40 1.78 -1.92
C MET A 30 -16.16 2.37 -3.31
N ARG A 31 -16.48 3.67 -3.46
CA ARG A 31 -16.09 4.41 -4.65
C ARG A 31 -14.59 4.62 -4.59
N VAL A 32 -13.88 4.27 -5.65
CA VAL A 32 -12.41 4.31 -5.68
C VAL A 32 -11.92 4.62 -7.09
N LYS A 33 -10.87 5.42 -7.18
CA LYS A 33 -10.15 5.76 -8.41
C LYS A 33 -8.69 5.36 -8.25
N PHE A 34 -8.19 4.64 -9.25
CA PHE A 34 -6.79 4.27 -9.33
C PHE A 34 -6.04 5.32 -10.15
N HIS A 35 -4.93 5.81 -9.61
CA HIS A 35 -4.00 6.69 -10.31
C HIS A 35 -2.64 5.99 -10.44
N SER A 36 -1.74 6.53 -11.25
CA SER A 36 -0.45 5.89 -11.54
C SER A 36 0.40 5.61 -10.31
N HIS A 37 0.22 6.38 -9.22
CA HIS A 37 1.07 6.32 -8.02
C HIS A 37 0.30 6.40 -6.70
N TYR A 38 -1.03 6.42 -6.73
CA TYR A 38 -1.87 6.48 -5.53
C TYR A 38 -3.30 6.03 -5.86
N VAL A 39 -4.05 5.66 -4.83
CA VAL A 39 -5.48 5.40 -4.91
C VAL A 39 -6.25 6.44 -4.11
N THR A 40 -7.34 6.95 -4.70
CA THR A 40 -8.30 7.78 -3.99
C THR A 40 -9.58 6.99 -3.79
N PHE A 41 -9.92 6.69 -2.54
CA PHE A 41 -11.22 6.11 -2.18
C PHE A 41 -12.08 7.15 -1.46
N TYR A 42 -13.40 7.03 -1.63
CA TYR A 42 -14.38 7.97 -1.09
C TYR A 42 -15.27 7.20 -0.11
N PRO A 43 -14.99 7.27 1.20
CA PRO A 43 -15.85 6.68 2.21
C PRO A 43 -17.19 7.43 2.27
N ASP A 44 -18.25 6.75 2.72
CA ASP A 44 -19.58 7.36 2.81
C ASP A 44 -19.68 8.38 3.98
N ASP A 45 -18.81 8.24 5.00
CA ASP A 45 -18.68 9.13 6.16
C ASP A 45 -17.22 9.17 6.66
N SER A 46 -16.84 10.22 7.40
CA SER A 46 -15.51 10.39 8.00
C SER A 46 -15.19 9.34 9.06
N SER A 47 -16.19 8.62 9.58
CA SER A 47 -16.00 7.53 10.54
C SER A 47 -16.00 6.13 9.92
N ASP A 48 -16.02 6.01 8.59
CA ASP A 48 -16.15 4.72 7.91
C ASP A 48 -14.98 3.77 8.21
N ARG A 49 -15.25 2.76 9.03
CA ARG A 49 -14.26 1.77 9.47
C ARG A 49 -13.82 0.81 8.37
N ARG A 50 -14.55 0.72 7.25
CA ARG A 50 -14.13 -0.08 6.09
C ARG A 50 -12.78 0.39 5.54
N VAL A 51 -12.48 1.68 5.69
CA VAL A 51 -11.18 2.27 5.32
C VAL A 51 -10.03 1.58 6.04
N ILE A 52 -10.20 1.10 7.28
CA ILE A 52 -9.15 0.34 7.99
C ILE A 52 -8.75 -0.90 7.18
N LEU A 53 -9.73 -1.65 6.66
CA LEU A 53 -9.47 -2.85 5.87
C LEU A 53 -8.78 -2.51 4.55
N VAL A 54 -9.17 -1.40 3.92
CA VAL A 54 -8.51 -0.89 2.70
C VAL A 54 -7.05 -0.55 3.01
N MET A 55 -6.79 0.21 4.07
CA MET A 55 -5.44 0.63 4.47
C MET A 55 -4.54 -0.53 4.87
N LEU A 56 -5.08 -1.55 5.53
CA LEU A 56 -4.30 -2.73 5.96
C LEU A 56 -4.10 -3.76 4.84
N ALA A 57 -4.79 -3.62 3.70
CA ALA A 57 -4.75 -4.59 2.61
C ALA A 57 -3.33 -4.89 2.08
N PRO A 58 -2.47 -3.89 1.79
CA PRO A 58 -1.13 -4.15 1.31
C PRO A 58 -0.28 -4.87 2.37
N ALA A 59 -0.38 -4.45 3.64
CA ALA A 59 0.36 -5.09 4.74
C ALA A 59 0.00 -6.58 4.87
N LEU A 60 -1.30 -6.90 4.85
CA LEU A 60 -1.79 -8.28 4.90
C LEU A 60 -1.34 -9.10 3.68
N PHE A 61 -1.38 -8.50 2.49
CA PHE A 61 -0.88 -9.14 1.27
C PHE A 61 0.60 -9.51 1.39
N GLY A 62 1.43 -8.59 1.86
CA GLY A 62 2.86 -8.85 2.11
C GLY A 62 3.09 -10.02 3.08
N PHE A 63 2.34 -10.06 4.19
CA PHE A 63 2.42 -11.19 5.14
C PHE A 63 2.05 -12.52 4.48
N MET A 64 0.98 -12.56 3.68
CA MET A 64 0.58 -13.78 2.96
C MET A 64 1.65 -14.24 1.96
N VAL A 65 2.30 -13.32 1.24
CA VAL A 65 3.39 -13.64 0.31
C VAL A 65 4.58 -14.24 1.05
N VAL A 66 5.00 -13.65 2.17
CA VAL A 66 6.12 -14.16 2.98
C VAL A 66 5.80 -15.56 3.51
N LEU A 67 4.59 -15.78 4.03
CA LEU A 67 4.14 -17.10 4.49
C LEU A 67 4.12 -18.14 3.35
N GLY A 68 3.64 -17.75 2.17
CA GLY A 68 3.66 -18.60 0.99
C GLY A 68 5.07 -19.00 0.56
N LEU A 69 6.01 -18.05 0.54
CA LEU A 69 7.41 -18.32 0.23
C LEU A 69 8.09 -19.19 1.28
N ALA A 70 7.82 -18.97 2.57
CA ALA A 70 8.31 -19.83 3.63
C ALA A 70 7.79 -21.26 3.50
N MET A 71 6.51 -21.43 3.15
CA MET A 71 5.91 -22.74 2.89
C MET A 71 6.58 -23.43 1.69
N VAL A 72 6.81 -22.72 0.59
CA VAL A 72 7.54 -23.25 -0.57
C VAL A 72 8.94 -23.68 -0.18
N ALA A 73 9.69 -22.85 0.56
CA ALA A 73 11.04 -23.17 1.03
C ALA A 73 11.09 -24.47 1.85
N ILE A 74 10.12 -24.66 2.74
CA ILE A 74 9.99 -25.87 3.56
C ILE A 74 9.68 -27.09 2.68
N LEU A 75 8.73 -26.97 1.75
CA LEU A 75 8.29 -28.08 0.91
C LEU A 75 9.33 -28.49 -0.15
N SER A 76 10.11 -27.54 -0.67
CA SER A 76 11.16 -27.82 -1.66
C SER A 76 12.54 -28.08 -1.04
N ALA A 77 12.67 -28.00 0.29
CA ALA A 77 13.95 -28.05 1.02
C ALA A 77 14.99 -27.00 0.56
N GLU A 78 14.53 -25.93 -0.09
CA GLU A 78 15.37 -24.83 -0.58
C GLU A 78 15.44 -23.71 0.47
N TRP A 79 16.27 -23.92 1.48
CA TRP A 79 16.35 -23.05 2.65
C TRP A 79 16.80 -21.61 2.33
N LEU A 80 17.48 -21.38 1.20
CA LEU A 80 17.89 -20.05 0.74
C LEU A 80 16.70 -19.14 0.37
N ILE A 81 15.51 -19.72 0.13
CA ILE A 81 14.29 -18.94 -0.12
C ILE A 81 13.85 -18.17 1.13
N ILE A 82 14.10 -18.71 2.34
CA ILE A 82 13.68 -18.09 3.60
C ILE A 82 14.30 -16.70 3.80
N PRO A 83 15.64 -16.52 3.78
CA PRO A 83 16.23 -15.18 3.95
C PRO A 83 15.80 -14.21 2.85
N ALA A 84 15.64 -14.68 1.60
CA ALA A 84 15.14 -13.85 0.50
C ALA A 84 13.69 -13.38 0.75
N ALA A 85 12.83 -14.28 1.24
CA ALA A 85 11.45 -13.96 1.61
C ALA A 85 11.38 -12.97 2.77
N VAL A 86 12.26 -13.11 3.78
CA VAL A 86 12.34 -12.17 4.90
C VAL A 86 12.76 -10.78 4.41
N VAL A 87 13.81 -10.68 3.58
CA VAL A 87 14.24 -9.39 3.02
C VAL A 87 13.14 -8.73 2.21
N LEU A 88 12.51 -9.49 1.29
CA LEU A 88 11.39 -9.01 0.50
C LEU A 88 10.22 -8.55 1.38
N GLY A 89 9.89 -9.34 2.41
CA GLY A 89 8.86 -9.03 3.38
C GLY A 89 9.14 -7.73 4.15
N VAL A 90 10.38 -7.54 4.62
CA VAL A 90 10.79 -6.31 5.30
C VAL A 90 10.68 -5.11 4.36
N CYS A 91 11.23 -5.20 3.14
CA CYS A 91 11.13 -4.13 2.14
C CYS A 91 9.67 -3.75 1.83
N TRP A 92 8.79 -4.75 1.73
CA TRP A 92 7.36 -4.54 1.54
C TRP A 92 6.69 -3.89 2.76
N GLN A 93 6.92 -4.39 3.97
CA GLN A 93 6.26 -3.83 5.16
C GLN A 93 6.71 -2.39 5.44
N LEU A 94 7.94 -2.02 5.06
CA LEU A 94 8.40 -0.63 5.12
C LEU A 94 7.56 0.30 4.22
N SER A 95 7.09 -0.17 3.05
CA SER A 95 6.19 0.64 2.21
C SER A 95 4.81 0.85 2.83
N CYS A 96 4.41 -0.01 3.77
CA CYS A 96 3.10 0.03 4.44
C CYS A 96 3.10 0.85 5.75
N LEU A 97 4.24 1.39 6.18
CA LEU A 97 4.35 2.12 7.45
C LEU A 97 3.46 3.37 7.51
N SER A 98 3.30 4.08 6.39
CA SER A 98 2.40 5.24 6.33
C SER A 98 0.97 4.83 6.63
N ASP A 99 0.48 3.74 6.01
CA ASP A 99 -0.90 3.27 6.17
C ASP A 99 -1.15 2.80 7.60
N LEU A 100 -0.18 2.09 8.19
CA LEU A 100 -0.23 1.68 9.60
C LEU A 100 -0.29 2.88 10.55
N SER A 101 0.49 3.92 10.27
CA SER A 101 0.47 5.17 11.03
C SER A 101 -0.91 5.85 10.95
N ASP A 102 -1.52 5.86 9.76
CA ASP A 102 -2.83 6.47 9.53
C ASP A 102 -3.96 5.69 10.21
N VAL A 103 -3.90 4.36 10.17
CA VAL A 103 -4.83 3.49 10.91
C VAL A 103 -4.65 3.69 12.43
N TYR A 104 -3.41 3.77 12.92
CA TYR A 104 -3.14 4.04 14.33
C TYR A 104 -3.70 5.41 14.76
N HIS A 105 -3.51 6.45 13.94
CA HIS A 105 -4.09 7.77 14.18
C HIS A 105 -5.62 7.70 14.29
N PHE A 106 -6.28 7.02 13.35
CA PHE A 106 -7.73 6.83 13.37
C PHE A 106 -8.20 6.08 14.64
N ILE A 107 -7.52 4.99 15.01
CA ILE A 107 -7.87 4.23 16.22
C ILE A 107 -7.72 5.10 17.48
N ARG A 108 -6.70 5.97 17.53
CA ARG A 108 -6.41 6.80 18.70
C ARG A 108 -7.30 8.04 18.81
N LEU A 109 -7.61 8.68 17.69
CA LEU A 109 -8.29 9.99 17.66
C LEU A 109 -9.74 9.92 17.17
N GLY A 110 -10.16 8.78 16.61
CA GLY A 110 -11.51 8.57 16.08
C GLY A 110 -11.78 9.22 14.72
N GLU A 111 -10.77 9.89 14.14
CA GLU A 111 -10.86 10.61 12.88
C GLU A 111 -9.65 10.32 11.97
N TRP A 112 -9.91 10.28 10.65
CA TRP A 112 -8.85 10.08 9.66
C TRP A 112 -7.98 11.33 9.53
N PRO A 113 -6.66 11.19 9.35
CA PRO A 113 -5.77 12.30 8.99
C PRO A 113 -6.32 13.15 7.83
N ALA A 114 -6.15 14.47 7.90
CA ALA A 114 -6.65 15.40 6.87
C ALA A 114 -6.21 15.04 5.44
N LYS A 115 -5.00 14.45 5.28
CA LYS A 115 -4.49 13.98 3.98
C LYS A 115 -5.32 12.86 3.32
N ILE A 116 -6.12 12.12 4.09
CA ILE A 116 -7.04 11.08 3.58
C ILE A 116 -8.41 11.70 3.25
N GLN A 117 -8.76 12.79 3.93
CA GLN A 117 -10.02 13.51 3.73
C GLN A 117 -9.96 14.50 2.55
N GLN A 118 -8.77 14.96 2.19
CA GLN A 118 -8.54 15.89 1.08
C GLN A 118 -8.22 15.10 -0.19
N ALA A 119 -9.07 15.24 -1.21
CA ALA A 119 -8.66 14.91 -2.57
C ALA A 119 -7.45 15.82 -2.90
N PRO A 120 -6.29 15.28 -3.31
CA PRO A 120 -5.16 16.14 -3.66
C PRO A 120 -5.60 17.09 -4.78
N GLU A 121 -5.38 18.39 -4.58
CA GLU A 121 -5.34 19.34 -5.70
C GLU A 121 -4.22 18.86 -6.62
N LEU A 122 -4.60 18.31 -7.78
CA LEU A 122 -3.71 17.59 -8.69
C LEU A 122 -2.47 18.40 -9.10
N PRO A 123 -1.26 17.81 -9.05
CA PRO A 123 -0.37 17.82 -10.21
C PRO A 123 -0.89 16.72 -11.16
N GLN A 124 -1.28 17.12 -12.37
CA GLN A 124 -2.10 16.29 -13.26
C GLN A 124 -1.32 15.19 -13.98
N THR A 125 0.01 15.18 -13.95
CA THR A 125 0.80 14.19 -14.70
C THR A 125 2.18 13.89 -14.10
N LEU A 126 2.77 12.74 -14.48
CA LEU A 126 4.20 12.41 -14.26
C LEU A 126 5.14 13.52 -14.77
N ALA A 127 4.71 14.28 -15.77
CA ALA A 127 5.46 15.40 -16.31
C ALA A 127 5.56 16.57 -15.32
N ASP A 128 4.51 16.84 -14.54
CA ASP A 128 4.49 17.95 -13.59
C ASP A 128 5.46 17.76 -12.42
N TRP A 129 5.77 16.49 -12.09
CA TRP A 129 6.72 16.13 -11.03
C TRP A 129 8.18 16.12 -11.50
N LEU A 130 8.42 15.89 -12.80
CA LEU A 130 9.76 15.90 -13.40
C LEU A 130 10.31 17.31 -13.64
N HIS A 131 9.47 18.34 -13.46
CA HIS A 131 9.80 19.75 -13.65
C HIS A 131 9.87 20.56 -12.34
N GLN A 132 9.81 19.89 -11.18
CA GLN A 132 10.16 20.47 -9.86
C GLN A 132 11.52 19.94 -9.39
#